data_AF-X0SF71-F1
#
_entry.id   AF-X0SF71-F1
#
_cell.length_a   1.000
_cell.length_b   1.000
_cell.length_c   1.000
_cell.angle_alpha   90.00
_cell.angle_beta   90.00
_cell.angle_gamma   90.00
#
_symmetry.space_group_name_H-M   'P 1'
#
loop_
_entity.id
_entity.type
_entity.pdbx_description
1 polymer ?
#
loop_
_entity_poly.entity_id
_entity_poly.type
_entity_poly.pdbx_seq_one_letter_code
_entity_poly.pdbx_strand_id
1 'polypeptide(L)'
;MGDMVNSQLGSVLGEFTMDNIINTNPRMIKLATIEERILGNTNVKTKEKYGIEMVQVGIRRIAYPNIVADAVYNRMRSEREKEAKKFRAEGKEKATTIEAKADREVTEILAEAYKKAQILKGKGDQKSLKIYSEAYGKDKEFFEFTKSMEVYKDILSKKSTLIFSTDSDLFRYLNNPQGQRQQ
;
A
#
# COMPACT_ATOMS: atom_id res chain seq x y z
N MET A 1 48.97 46.18 -0.18
CA MET A 1 47.64 46.15 0.48
C MET A 1 46.71 45.13 -0.14
N GLY A 2 46.57 45.10 -1.48
CA GLY A 2 45.73 44.11 -2.18
C GLY A 2 46.03 42.64 -1.81
N ASP A 3 47.30 42.25 -1.74
CA ASP A 3 47.68 40.87 -1.40
C ASP A 3 47.32 40.47 0.04
N MET A 4 47.32 41.44 0.97
CA MET A 4 46.93 41.20 2.36
C MET A 4 45.42 40.99 2.48
N VAL A 5 44.63 41.81 1.77
CA VAL A 5 43.17 41.65 1.70
C VAL A 5 42.83 40.31 1.03
N ASN A 6 43.49 39.96 -0.08
CA ASN A 6 43.26 38.70 -0.79
C ASN A 6 43.62 37.46 0.05
N SER A 7 44.70 37.53 0.83
CA SER A 7 45.07 36.45 1.75
C SER A 7 44.01 36.23 2.84
N GLN A 8 43.45 37.31 3.39
CA GLN A 8 42.39 37.24 4.39
C GLN A 8 41.05 36.80 3.79
N LEU A 9 40.73 37.27 2.58
CA LEU A 9 39.56 36.83 1.83
C LEU A 9 39.59 35.31 1.61
N GLY A 10 40.72 34.76 1.16
CA GLY A 10 40.86 33.31 0.95
C GLY A 10 40.73 32.50 2.25
N SER A 11 41.32 32.98 3.35
CA SER A 11 41.24 32.31 4.66
C SER A 11 39.81 32.29 5.21
N VAL A 12 39.12 33.44 5.16
CA VAL A 12 37.76 33.55 5.69
C VAL A 12 36.78 32.79 4.81
N LEU A 13 36.87 32.91 3.48
CA LEU A 13 35.98 32.17 2.58
C LEU A 13 36.14 30.65 2.69
N GLY A 14 37.32 30.15 3.04
CA GLY A 14 37.53 28.72 3.29
C GLY A 14 36.78 28.16 4.51
N GLU A 15 36.43 29.02 5.48
CA GLU A 15 35.68 28.63 6.69
C GLU A 15 34.17 28.53 6.45
N PHE A 16 33.66 29.12 5.37
CA PHE A 16 32.23 29.15 5.05
C PHE A 16 31.91 28.22 3.88
N THR A 17 30.85 27.43 4.01
CA THR A 17 30.33 26.64 2.89
C THR A 17 29.67 27.51 1.84
N MET A 18 29.56 26.98 0.61
CA MET A 18 28.94 27.68 -0.51
C MET A 18 27.50 28.11 -0.23
N ASP A 19 26.74 27.31 0.53
CA ASP A 19 25.38 27.61 0.95
C ASP A 19 25.25 28.89 1.80
N ASN A 20 26.34 29.34 2.43
CA ASN A 20 26.38 30.60 3.17
C ASN A 20 26.67 31.82 2.27
N ILE A 21 27.13 31.58 1.04
CA ILE A 21 27.51 32.63 0.08
C ILE A 21 26.39 32.82 -0.95
N ILE A 22 25.83 31.73 -1.48
CA ILE A 22 24.73 31.76 -2.44
C ILE A 22 23.65 30.79 -1.97
N ASN A 23 22.45 31.31 -1.68
CA ASN A 23 21.31 30.52 -1.29
C ASN A 23 19.99 31.14 -1.78
N THR A 24 18.98 30.31 -2.01
CA THR A 24 17.60 30.76 -2.28
C THR A 24 16.95 31.35 -1.03
N ASN A 25 17.41 30.96 0.18
CA ASN A 25 16.92 31.49 1.44
C ASN A 25 17.83 32.63 1.96
N PRO A 26 17.34 33.89 2.04
CA PRO A 26 18.13 35.03 2.47
C PRO A 26 18.73 34.91 3.88
N ARG A 27 18.11 34.13 4.78
CA ARG A 27 18.60 33.96 6.16
C ARG A 27 19.83 33.08 6.29
N MET A 28 20.10 32.27 5.27
CA MET A 28 21.29 31.40 5.25
C MET A 28 22.51 32.12 4.66
N ILE A 29 22.29 33.25 3.99
CA ILE A 29 23.36 34.06 3.41
C ILE A 29 24.05 34.86 4.52
N LYS A 30 25.36 34.66 4.69
CA LYS A 30 26.18 35.29 5.74
C LYS A 30 27.22 36.26 5.20
N LEU A 31 26.96 36.89 4.05
CA LEU A 31 27.88 37.82 3.39
C LEU A 31 28.32 38.97 4.32
N ALA A 32 27.39 39.55 5.08
CA ALA A 32 27.72 40.61 6.03
C ALA A 32 28.70 40.14 7.12
N THR A 33 28.50 38.94 7.66
CA THR A 33 29.41 38.33 8.66
C THR A 33 30.78 38.00 8.07
N ILE A 34 30.83 37.61 6.80
CA ILE A 34 32.07 37.35 6.07
C ILE A 34 32.84 38.66 5.88
N GLU A 35 32.18 39.73 5.43
CA GLU A 35 32.77 41.06 5.24
C GLU A 35 33.30 41.64 6.55
N GLU A 36 32.55 41.51 7.65
CA GLU A 36 32.96 41.94 8.99
C GLU A 36 34.21 41.20 9.47
N ARG A 37 34.28 39.88 9.29
CA ARG A 37 35.48 39.09 9.62
C ARG A 37 36.71 39.51 8.81
N ILE A 38 36.53 39.76 7.51
CA ILE A 38 37.62 40.18 6.63
C ILE A 38 38.14 41.56 7.05
N LEU A 39 37.22 42.49 7.36
CA LEU A 39 37.55 43.81 7.90
C LEU A 39 38.35 43.70 9.19
N GLY A 40 37.86 42.97 10.19
CA GLY A 40 38.53 42.80 11.48
C GLY A 40 39.94 42.23 11.34
N ASN A 41 40.09 41.13 10.60
CA ASN A 41 41.37 40.45 10.41
C ASN A 41 42.38 41.28 9.60
N THR A 42 41.90 42.13 8.69
CA THR A 42 42.77 42.99 7.87
C THR A 42 43.15 44.26 8.62
N ASN A 43 42.25 44.84 9.41
CA ASN A 43 42.50 46.08 10.13
C ASN A 43 43.59 45.91 11.20
N VAL A 44 43.61 44.78 11.91
CA VAL A 44 44.68 44.42 12.85
C VAL A 44 46.06 44.48 12.18
N LYS A 45 46.22 43.79 11.04
CA LYS A 45 47.49 43.73 10.32
C LYS A 45 47.88 45.05 9.64
N THR A 46 46.91 45.84 9.19
CA THR A 46 47.15 47.09 8.47
C THR A 46 47.53 48.22 9.43
N LYS A 47 46.90 48.26 10.60
CA LYS A 47 47.22 49.22 11.66
C LYS A 47 48.63 49.01 12.22
N GLU A 48 49.03 47.76 12.44
CA GLU A 48 50.38 47.41 12.94
C GLU A 48 51.50 47.71 11.93
N LYS A 49 51.29 47.43 10.63
CA LYS A 49 52.35 47.60 9.61
C LYS A 49 52.39 48.97 8.95
N TYR A 50 51.25 49.63 8.80
CA TYR A 50 51.11 50.83 7.96
C TYR A 50 50.39 51.99 8.63
N GLY A 51 49.84 51.81 9.84
CA GLY A 51 49.10 52.87 10.56
C GLY A 51 47.79 53.29 9.88
N ILE A 52 47.25 52.48 8.96
CA ILE A 52 46.07 52.80 8.16
C ILE A 52 44.88 51.98 8.68
N GLU A 53 43.71 52.62 8.75
CA GLU A 53 42.44 52.01 9.15
C GLU A 53 41.54 51.78 7.93
N MET A 54 41.03 50.54 7.79
CA MET A 54 40.04 50.22 6.76
C MET A 54 38.62 50.45 7.26
N VAL A 55 37.86 51.27 6.52
CA VAL A 55 36.47 51.62 6.85
C VAL A 55 35.48 50.56 6.36
N GLN A 56 35.67 50.03 5.14
CA GLN A 56 34.76 49.02 4.58
C GLN A 56 35.45 48.09 3.58
N VAL A 57 35.05 46.81 3.58
CA VAL A 57 35.31 45.82 2.53
C VAL A 57 33.97 45.30 2.04
N GLY A 58 33.83 45.13 0.71
CA GLY A 58 32.62 44.58 0.11
C GLY A 58 32.93 43.66 -1.07
N ILE A 59 32.11 42.62 -1.23
CA ILE A 59 32.23 41.68 -2.35
C ILE A 59 31.49 42.24 -3.56
N ARG A 60 32.22 42.60 -4.62
CA ARG A 60 31.62 43.20 -5.83
C ARG A 60 31.01 42.19 -6.80
N ARG A 61 31.65 41.03 -7.00
CA ARG A 61 31.18 39.99 -7.92
C ARG A 61 31.67 38.62 -7.47
N ILE A 62 30.75 37.67 -7.40
CA ILE A 62 31.05 36.25 -7.26
C ILE A 62 30.83 35.64 -8.63
N ALA A 63 31.88 35.11 -9.25
CA ALA A 63 31.80 34.46 -10.55
C ALA A 63 32.22 33.01 -10.41
N TYR A 64 31.37 32.10 -10.90
CA TYR A 64 31.76 30.72 -11.12
C TYR A 64 32.49 30.59 -12.45
N PRO A 65 33.63 29.88 -12.51
CA PRO A 65 34.20 29.49 -13.79
C PRO A 65 33.21 28.56 -14.50
N ASN A 66 32.76 28.93 -15.70
CA ASN A 66 31.80 28.13 -16.48
C ASN A 66 32.26 26.67 -16.68
N ILE A 67 33.58 26.42 -16.67
CA ILE A 67 34.20 25.10 -16.84
C ILE A 67 33.75 24.08 -15.77
N VAL A 68 33.40 24.52 -14.55
CA VAL A 68 33.01 23.63 -13.45
C VAL A 68 31.50 23.47 -13.28
N ALA A 69 30.72 24.36 -13.90
CA ALA A 69 29.27 24.38 -13.75
C ALA A 69 28.62 23.10 -14.31
N ASP A 70 29.03 22.68 -15.50
CA ASP A 70 28.47 21.49 -16.16
C ASP A 70 28.70 20.21 -15.36
N ALA A 71 29.88 20.05 -14.76
CA ALA A 71 30.21 18.90 -13.92
C ALA A 71 29.32 18.84 -12.66
N VAL A 72 29.07 19.99 -12.03
CA VAL A 72 28.19 20.09 -10.86
C VAL A 72 26.73 19.81 -11.25
N TYR A 73 26.24 20.37 -12.35
CA TYR A 73 24.88 20.12 -12.84
C TYR A 73 24.65 18.64 -13.19
N ASN A 74 25.63 18.00 -13.84
CA ASN A 74 25.56 16.57 -14.14
C ASN A 74 25.53 15.72 -12.87
N ARG A 75 26.35 16.07 -11.86
CA ARG A 75 26.32 15.41 -10.55
C ARG A 75 24.96 15.59 -9.86
N MET A 76 24.40 16.79 -9.85
CA MET A 76 23.09 17.07 -9.26
C MET A 76 21.96 16.29 -9.94
N ARG A 77 21.99 16.17 -11.28
CA ARG A 77 21.03 15.34 -12.03
C ARG A 77 21.14 13.88 -11.64
N SER A 78 22.36 13.34 -11.60
CA SER A 78 22.60 11.94 -11.21
C SER A 78 22.12 11.65 -9.78
N GLU A 79 22.42 12.53 -8.82
CA GLU A 79 21.95 12.39 -7.44
C GLU A 79 20.42 12.43 -7.36
N ARG A 80 19.76 13.36 -8.07
CA ARG A 80 18.29 13.40 -8.12
C ARG A 80 17.68 12.16 -8.78
N GLU A 81 18.27 11.65 -9.85
CA GLU A 81 17.80 10.42 -10.49
C GLU A 81 17.95 9.22 -9.57
N LYS A 82 19.06 9.12 -8.84
CA LYS A 82 19.32 8.08 -7.85
C LYS A 82 18.32 8.14 -6.70
N GLU A 83 18.07 9.33 -6.17
CA GLU A 83 17.08 9.57 -5.12
C GLU A 83 15.66 9.22 -5.60
N ALA A 84 15.28 9.65 -6.80
CA ALA A 84 13.98 9.32 -7.39
C ALA A 84 13.83 7.81 -7.65
N LYS A 85 14.90 7.11 -8.07
CA LYS A 85 14.90 5.65 -8.22
C LYS A 85 14.71 4.95 -6.87
N LYS A 86 15.40 5.42 -5.82
CA LYS A 86 15.24 4.90 -4.46
C LYS A 86 13.79 5.03 -3.98
N PHE A 87 13.19 6.22 -4.09
CA PHE A 87 11.79 6.42 -3.69
C PHE A 87 10.81 5.56 -4.48
N ARG A 88 11.02 5.38 -5.80
CA ARG A 88 10.18 4.49 -6.60
C ARG A 88 10.32 3.02 -6.18
N ALA A 89 11.53 2.58 -5.87
CA ALA A 89 11.78 1.21 -5.41
C ALA A 89 11.10 0.96 -4.05
N GLU A 90 11.26 1.86 -3.08
CA GLU A 90 10.61 1.79 -1.78
C GLU A 90 9.08 1.84 -1.89
N GLY A 91 8.55 2.70 -2.77
CA GLY A 91 7.11 2.77 -3.05
C GLY A 91 6.57 1.46 -3.62
N LYS A 92 7.30 0.85 -4.56
CA LYS A 92 6.93 -0.44 -5.15
C LYS A 92 6.98 -1.58 -4.14
N GLU A 93 8.02 -1.64 -3.31
CA GLU A 93 8.17 -2.65 -2.26
C GLU A 93 7.01 -2.58 -1.25
N LYS A 94 6.67 -1.37 -0.79
CA LYS A 94 5.53 -1.16 0.11
C LYS A 94 4.21 -1.55 -0.54
N ALA A 95 4.00 -1.19 -1.81
CA ALA A 95 2.79 -1.57 -2.55
C ALA A 95 2.66 -3.09 -2.66
N THR A 96 3.69 -3.80 -3.11
CA THR A 96 3.68 -5.27 -3.21
C THR A 96 3.45 -5.93 -1.85
N THR A 97 4.02 -5.38 -0.77
CA THR A 97 3.80 -5.91 0.59
C THR A 97 2.34 -5.74 1.03
N ILE A 98 1.73 -4.58 0.76
CA ILE A 98 0.33 -4.30 1.09
C ILE A 98 -0.59 -5.21 0.28
N GLU A 99 -0.36 -5.34 -1.02
CA GLU A 99 -1.13 -6.23 -1.91
C GLU A 99 -1.06 -7.68 -1.42
N ALA A 100 0.16 -8.21 -1.18
CA ALA A 100 0.33 -9.57 -0.71
C ALA A 100 -0.35 -9.83 0.65
N LYS A 101 -0.33 -8.83 1.55
CA LYS A 101 -1.02 -8.92 2.83
C LYS A 101 -2.54 -8.92 2.66
N ALA A 102 -3.06 -8.04 1.81
CA ALA A 102 -4.48 -7.97 1.50
C ALA A 102 -4.99 -9.29 0.87
N ASP A 103 -4.26 -9.83 -0.10
CA ASP A 103 -4.60 -11.11 -0.75
C ASP A 103 -4.65 -12.27 0.25
N ARG A 104 -3.68 -12.30 1.19
CA ARG A 104 -3.65 -13.27 2.27
C ARG A 104 -4.87 -13.14 3.18
N GLU A 105 -5.19 -11.92 3.61
CA GLU A 105 -6.34 -11.65 4.48
C GLU A 105 -7.66 -12.04 3.80
N VAL A 106 -7.84 -11.70 2.51
CA VAL A 106 -9.00 -12.11 1.72
C VAL A 106 -9.13 -13.63 1.68
N THR A 107 -8.03 -14.33 1.40
CA THR A 107 -8.00 -15.79 1.33
C THR A 107 -8.37 -16.42 2.68
N GLU A 108 -7.84 -15.89 3.78
CA GLU A 108 -8.12 -16.36 5.14
C GLU A 108 -9.59 -16.14 5.52
N ILE A 109 -10.13 -14.95 5.24
CA ILE A 109 -11.55 -14.62 5.50
C ILE A 109 -12.47 -15.54 4.69
N LEU A 110 -12.19 -15.75 3.40
CA LEU A 110 -12.99 -16.64 2.56
C LEU A 110 -12.92 -18.09 3.03
N ALA A 111 -11.73 -18.57 3.41
CA ALA A 111 -11.55 -19.91 3.93
C ALA A 111 -12.30 -20.09 5.26
N GLU A 112 -12.25 -19.11 6.16
CA GLU A 112 -12.96 -19.16 7.44
C GLU A 112 -14.48 -19.10 7.24
N ALA A 113 -14.96 -18.23 6.33
CA ALA A 113 -16.37 -18.13 5.96
C ALA A 113 -16.87 -19.45 5.37
N TYR A 114 -16.12 -20.05 4.44
CA TYR A 114 -16.46 -21.34 3.84
C TYR A 114 -16.50 -22.46 4.89
N LYS A 115 -15.50 -22.53 5.77
CA LYS A 115 -15.47 -23.48 6.90
C LYS A 115 -16.70 -23.33 7.79
N LYS A 116 -17.05 -22.10 8.18
CA LYS A 116 -18.24 -21.82 9.00
C LYS A 116 -19.53 -22.23 8.29
N ALA A 117 -19.65 -21.94 6.99
CA ALA A 117 -20.80 -22.33 6.19
C ALA A 117 -20.97 -23.85 6.11
N GLN A 118 -19.88 -24.60 5.87
CA GLN A 118 -19.91 -26.06 5.83
C GLN A 118 -20.28 -26.67 7.19
N ILE A 119 -19.73 -26.14 8.28
CA ILE A 119 -20.11 -26.58 9.64
C ILE A 119 -21.58 -26.32 9.91
N LEU A 120 -22.10 -25.14 9.53
CA LEU A 120 -23.50 -24.80 9.75
C LEU A 120 -24.43 -25.68 8.92
N LYS A 121 -24.08 -25.92 7.65
CA LYS A 121 -24.81 -26.84 6.77
C LYS A 121 -24.82 -28.25 7.34
N GLY A 122 -23.67 -28.79 7.74
CA GLY A 122 -23.56 -30.11 8.36
C GLY A 122 -24.39 -30.23 9.65
N LYS A 123 -24.42 -29.19 10.49
CA LYS A 123 -25.30 -29.15 11.67
C LYS A 123 -26.78 -29.13 11.31
N GLY A 124 -27.15 -28.42 10.24
CA GLY A 124 -28.51 -28.40 9.70
C GLY A 124 -28.93 -29.77 9.18
N ASP A 125 -28.09 -30.39 8.35
CA ASP A 125 -28.32 -31.72 7.78
C ASP A 125 -28.41 -32.77 8.89
N GLN A 126 -27.53 -32.74 9.89
CA GLN A 126 -27.59 -33.63 11.05
C GLN A 126 -28.91 -33.50 11.81
N LYS A 127 -29.36 -32.26 12.09
CA LYS A 127 -30.64 -32.02 12.78
C LYS A 127 -31.82 -32.52 11.95
N SER A 128 -31.80 -32.23 10.65
CA SER A 128 -32.84 -32.64 9.72
C SER A 128 -32.94 -34.16 9.65
N LEU A 129 -31.82 -34.85 9.44
CA LEU A 129 -31.75 -36.31 9.43
C LEU A 129 -32.22 -36.91 10.76
N LYS A 130 -31.83 -36.33 11.90
CA LYS A 130 -32.29 -36.80 13.21
C LYS A 130 -33.82 -36.73 13.33
N ILE A 131 -34.43 -35.60 12.94
CA ILE A 131 -35.88 -35.43 12.96
C ILE A 131 -36.56 -36.42 11.98
N TYR A 132 -35.99 -36.62 10.79
CA TYR A 132 -36.52 -37.58 9.83
C TYR A 132 -36.44 -39.02 10.34
N SER A 133 -35.32 -39.43 10.95
CA SER A 133 -35.17 -40.76 11.55
C SER A 133 -36.13 -40.97 12.72
N GLU A 134 -36.32 -39.96 13.57
CA GLU A 134 -37.32 -40.01 14.66
C GLU A 134 -38.75 -40.13 14.12
N ALA A 135 -39.09 -39.40 13.05
CA ALA A 135 -40.40 -39.48 12.40
C ALA A 135 -40.63 -40.85 11.73
N TYR A 136 -39.66 -41.34 10.97
CA TYR A 136 -39.70 -42.65 10.32
C TYR A 136 -39.81 -43.80 11.32
N GLY A 137 -39.17 -43.67 12.49
CA GLY A 137 -39.25 -44.65 13.57
C GLY A 137 -40.61 -44.73 14.27
N LYS A 138 -41.46 -43.69 14.18
CA LYS A 138 -42.81 -43.70 14.77
C LYS A 138 -43.79 -44.52 13.95
N ASP A 139 -43.80 -44.30 12.63
CA ASP A 139 -44.61 -45.05 11.68
C ASP A 139 -44.00 -44.91 10.28
N LYS A 140 -43.46 -46.02 9.78
CA LYS A 140 -42.77 -46.09 8.49
C LYS A 140 -43.73 -45.90 7.32
N GLU A 141 -44.88 -46.56 7.32
CA GLU A 141 -45.82 -46.55 6.20
C GLU A 141 -46.47 -45.17 6.07
N PHE A 142 -46.88 -44.57 7.19
CA PHE A 142 -47.46 -43.24 7.21
C PHE A 142 -46.47 -42.15 6.74
N PHE A 143 -45.18 -42.28 7.12
CA PHE A 143 -44.13 -41.36 6.69
C PHE A 143 -43.86 -41.44 5.17
N GLU A 144 -43.71 -42.66 4.63
CA GLU A 144 -43.50 -42.87 3.19
C GLU A 144 -44.66 -42.32 2.36
N PHE A 145 -45.90 -42.58 2.80
CA PHE A 145 -47.10 -42.05 2.16
C PHE A 145 -47.14 -40.52 2.18
N THR A 146 -47.00 -39.89 3.35
CA THR A 146 -47.07 -38.43 3.50
C THR A 146 -45.98 -37.73 2.69
N LYS A 147 -44.77 -38.30 2.65
CA LYS A 147 -43.66 -37.73 1.88
C LYS A 147 -43.89 -37.83 0.38
N SER A 148 -44.43 -38.96 -0.09
CA SER A 148 -44.79 -39.11 -1.50
C SER A 148 -45.83 -38.07 -1.93
N MET A 149 -46.84 -37.80 -1.09
CA MET A 149 -47.89 -36.81 -1.35
C MET A 149 -47.35 -35.37 -1.36
N GLU A 150 -46.39 -35.05 -0.51
CA GLU A 150 -45.71 -33.74 -0.52
C GLU A 150 -44.91 -33.54 -1.82
N VAL A 151 -44.15 -34.55 -2.24
CA VAL A 151 -43.38 -34.54 -3.48
C VAL A 151 -44.31 -34.42 -4.70
N TYR A 152 -45.45 -35.13 -4.69
CA TYR A 152 -46.47 -34.98 -5.72
C TYR A 152 -46.97 -33.54 -5.81
N LYS A 153 -47.29 -32.92 -4.67
CA LYS A 153 -47.76 -31.53 -4.63
C LYS A 153 -46.76 -30.54 -5.22
N ASP A 154 -45.47 -30.73 -4.96
CA ASP A 154 -44.41 -29.86 -5.50
C ASP A 154 -44.24 -30.01 -7.03
N ILE A 155 -44.29 -31.25 -7.53
CA ILE A 155 -44.08 -31.55 -8.96
C ILE A 155 -45.32 -31.22 -9.81
N LEU A 156 -46.53 -31.33 -9.25
CA LEU A 156 -47.82 -31.17 -9.97
C LEU A 156 -48.32 -29.72 -10.08
N SER A 157 -47.49 -28.70 -9.85
CA SER A 157 -47.96 -27.31 -9.89
C SER A 157 -48.22 -26.76 -11.32
N LYS A 158 -49.50 -26.45 -11.57
CA LYS A 158 -50.17 -25.66 -12.64
C LYS A 158 -49.86 -25.87 -14.14
N LYS A 159 -48.72 -26.42 -14.60
CA LYS A 159 -48.45 -26.71 -16.04
C LYS A 159 -47.45 -27.85 -16.31
N SER A 160 -47.49 -28.93 -15.53
CA SER A 160 -46.57 -30.06 -15.69
C SER A 160 -47.19 -31.17 -16.57
N THR A 161 -46.58 -31.47 -17.72
CA THR A 161 -46.87 -32.70 -18.48
C THR A 161 -46.04 -33.83 -17.89
N LEU A 162 -46.66 -34.74 -17.14
CA LEU A 162 -45.97 -35.90 -16.56
C LEU A 162 -45.94 -37.06 -17.54
N ILE A 163 -44.74 -37.57 -17.83
CA ILE A 163 -44.53 -38.82 -18.56
C ILE A 163 -44.30 -39.90 -17.51
N PHE A 164 -45.30 -40.76 -17.32
CA PHE A 164 -45.22 -41.88 -16.38
C PHE A 164 -44.50 -43.05 -17.05
N SER A 165 -43.36 -43.47 -16.51
CA SER A 165 -42.88 -44.83 -16.70
C SER A 165 -43.42 -45.70 -15.57
N THR A 166 -44.04 -46.83 -15.93
CA THR A 166 -44.71 -47.75 -15.00
C THR A 166 -43.75 -48.34 -13.95
N ASP A 167 -42.44 -48.21 -14.15
CA ASP A 167 -41.39 -48.80 -13.30
C ASP A 167 -40.83 -47.84 -12.23
N SER A 168 -41.36 -46.62 -12.09
CA SER A 168 -40.79 -45.63 -11.16
C SER A 168 -41.35 -45.76 -9.73
N ASP A 169 -40.44 -46.01 -8.76
CA ASP A 169 -40.71 -46.02 -7.32
C ASP A 169 -41.34 -44.72 -6.81
N LEU A 170 -41.18 -43.62 -7.55
CA LEU A 170 -41.73 -42.31 -7.22
C LEU A 170 -43.26 -42.31 -7.25
N PHE A 171 -43.91 -43.04 -8.16
CA PHE A 171 -45.38 -43.00 -8.37
C PHE A 171 -46.14 -44.17 -7.74
N ARG A 172 -45.52 -44.90 -6.81
CA ARG A 172 -46.07 -46.14 -6.23
C ARG A 172 -47.49 -45.97 -5.67
N TYR A 173 -47.75 -44.87 -4.97
CA TYR A 173 -49.06 -44.59 -4.36
C TYR A 173 -50.12 -44.05 -5.35
N LEU A 174 -49.72 -43.63 -6.56
CA LEU A 174 -50.65 -43.29 -7.64
C LEU A 174 -51.03 -44.52 -8.48
N ASN A 175 -50.10 -45.47 -8.64
CA ASN A 175 -50.34 -46.71 -9.40
C ASN A 175 -51.04 -47.81 -8.58
N ASN A 176 -50.86 -47.84 -7.25
CA ASN A 176 -51.54 -48.77 -6.35
C ASN A 176 -51.90 -48.08 -5.02
N PRO A 177 -53.19 -48.02 -4.62
CA PRO A 177 -53.63 -47.44 -3.35
C PRO A 177 -53.00 -48.07 -2.10
N GLN A 178 -52.49 -49.30 -2.20
CA GLN A 178 -51.85 -50.02 -1.09
C GLN A 178 -50.32 -49.84 -1.03
N GLY A 179 -49.70 -49.09 -1.95
CA GLY A 179 -48.28 -48.75 -1.88
C GLY A 179 -47.32 -49.95 -1.99
N GLN A 180 -47.77 -51.10 -2.53
CA GLN A 180 -46.93 -52.28 -2.72
C GLN A 180 -46.00 -52.11 -3.92
N ARG A 181 -44.72 -52.47 -3.77
CA ARG A 181 -43.76 -52.56 -4.88
C ARG A 181 -44.23 -53.64 -5.85
N GLN A 182 -44.56 -53.28 -7.08
CA GLN A 182 -44.65 -54.26 -8.16
C GLN A 182 -43.22 -54.74 -8.43
N GLN A 183 -43.02 -56.06 -8.34
CA GLN A 183 -41.76 -56.70 -8.73
C GLN A 183 -41.66 -56.77 -10.25
#